data_AF-A0A9W4K0H7-F1
#
_entry.id   AF-A0A9W4K0H7-F1
#
_cell.length_a   1.000
_cell.length_b   1.000
_cell.length_c   1.000
_cell.angle_alpha   90.00
_cell.angle_beta   90.00
_cell.angle_gamma   90.00
#
_symmetry.space_group_name_H-M   'P 1'
#
loop_
_entity.id
_entity.type
_entity.pdbx_description
1 polymer ?
#
loop_
_entity_poly.entity_id
_entity_poly.type
_entity_poly.pdbx_seq_one_letter_code
_entity_poly.pdbx_strand_id
1 'polypeptide(L)' 'MNFEIPTELNAYIESLDAFIQSTLLPLQHSDDNNRFFDHRREYARTDWENHGNPKREWEELLSPAN' A
#
# COMPACT_ATOMS: atom_id res chain seq x y z
N MET A 1 19.32 -8.70 28.24
CA MET A 1 18.98 -7.71 27.21
C MET A 1 17.59 -7.19 27.51
N ASN A 2 17.37 -5.87 27.42
CA ASN A 2 16.04 -5.28 27.52
C ASN A 2 15.43 -5.19 26.11
N PHE A 3 14.23 -5.74 25.92
CA PHE A 3 13.49 -5.74 24.65
C PHE A 3 12.22 -4.88 24.74
N GLU A 4 12.10 -4.05 25.78
CA GLU A 4 10.97 -3.13 25.90
C GLU A 4 10.98 -2.12 24.76
N ILE A 5 9.91 -2.14 23.98
CA ILE A 5 9.66 -1.19 22.91
C ILE A 5 9.20 0.12 23.56
N PRO A 6 9.82 1.27 23.24
CA PRO A 6 9.37 2.57 23.73
C PRO A 6 7.89 2.79 23.43
N THR A 7 7.16 3.39 24.39
CA THR A 7 5.71 3.62 24.27
C THR A 7 5.33 4.36 22.99
N GLU A 8 6.12 5.35 22.59
CA GLU A 8 5.89 6.11 21.34
C GLU A 8 5.99 5.23 20.09
N LEU A 9 6.92 4.27 20.10
CA LEU A 9 7.08 3.34 18.97
C LEU A 9 5.91 2.35 18.91
N ASN A 10 5.42 1.86 20.06
CA ASN A 10 4.21 1.03 20.10
C ASN A 10 2.98 1.80 19.58
N ALA A 11 2.78 3.03 20.04
CA ALA A 11 1.67 3.88 19.58
C ALA A 11 1.76 4.15 18.06
N TYR A 12 2.97 4.32 17.53
CA TYR A 12 3.16 4.47 16.09
C TYR A 12 2.82 3.18 15.33
N ILE A 13 3.26 2.02 15.79
CA ILE A 13 2.90 0.72 15.19
C ILE A 13 1.38 0.53 15.19
N GLU A 14 0.71 0.82 16.30
CA GLU A 14 -0.75 0.75 16.39
C GLU A 14 -1.45 1.68 15.38
N SER A 15 -0.91 2.89 15.17
CA SER A 15 -1.45 3.82 14.17
C SER A 15 -1.28 3.31 12.73
N LEU A 16 -0.18 2.62 12.44
CA LEU A 16 0.04 1.97 11.14
C LEU A 16 -0.93 0.80 10.95
N ASP A 17 -1.12 -0.03 11.97
CA ASP A 17 -2.09 -1.13 11.91
C ASP A 17 -3.51 -0.62 11.69
N ALA A 18 -3.90 0.44 12.40
CA ALA A 18 -5.19 1.09 12.20
C ALA A 18 -5.36 1.60 10.76
N PHE A 19 -4.34 2.26 10.20
CA PHE A 19 -4.36 2.73 8.82
C PHE A 19 -4.44 1.58 7.80
N ILE A 20 -3.71 0.49 8.02
CA ILE A 20 -3.77 -0.70 7.17
C ILE A 20 -5.19 -1.27 7.16
N GLN A 21 -5.82 -1.40 8.33
CA GLN A 21 -7.16 -1.96 8.45
C GLN A 21 -8.25 -1.03 7.89
N SER A 22 -8.19 0.27 8.18
CA SER A 22 -9.24 1.21 7.80
C SER A 22 -9.15 1.69 6.36
N THR A 23 -7.95 1.68 5.77
CA THR A 23 -7.68 2.35 4.50
C THR A 23 -7.10 1.39 3.48
N LEU A 24 -5.98 0.73 3.82
CA LEU A 24 -5.23 -0.06 2.84
C LEU A 24 -5.97 -1.34 2.43
N LEU A 25 -6.48 -2.11 3.39
CA LEU A 25 -7.20 -3.36 3.10
C LEU A 25 -8.51 -3.12 2.32
N PRO A 26 -9.37 -2.14 2.68
CA PRO A 26 -10.52 -1.79 1.85
C PRO A 26 -10.12 -1.40 0.42
N LEU A 27 -9.07 -0.60 0.27
CA LEU A 27 -8.56 -0.20 -1.05
C LEU A 27 -8.08 -1.40 -1.87
N GLN A 28 -7.32 -2.31 -1.25
CA GLN A 28 -6.82 -3.53 -1.86
C GLN A 28 -7.94 -4.48 -2.29
N HIS A 29 -9.01 -4.59 -1.51
CA HIS A 29 -10.13 -5.49 -1.76
C HIS A 29 -11.24 -4.88 -2.63
N SER A 30 -11.19 -3.58 -2.92
CA SER A 30 -12.09 -2.95 -3.89
C SER A 30 -11.72 -3.36 -5.31
N ASP A 31 -12.76 -3.61 -6.12
CA ASP A 31 -12.64 -3.87 -7.55
C ASP A 31 -11.59 -4.96 -7.88
N ASP A 32 -10.72 -4.70 -8.86
CA ASP A 32 -9.57 -5.55 -9.20
C ASP A 32 -8.25 -5.00 -8.63
N ASN A 33 -8.30 -4.20 -7.55
CA ASN A 33 -7.10 -3.56 -7.00
C ASN A 33 -6.11 -4.56 -6.41
N ASN A 34 -6.59 -5.74 -5.98
CA ASN A 34 -5.76 -6.79 -5.39
C ASN A 34 -4.58 -7.20 -6.31
N ARG A 35 -4.71 -7.01 -7.63
CA ARG A 35 -3.62 -7.24 -8.60
C ARG A 35 -2.39 -6.34 -8.37
N PHE A 36 -2.56 -5.15 -7.80
CA PHE A 36 -1.48 -4.21 -7.52
C PHE A 36 -0.74 -4.52 -6.22
N PHE A 37 -1.38 -5.25 -5.30
CA PHE A 37 -0.84 -5.59 -3.98
C PHE A 37 -0.21 -7.00 -3.92
N ASP A 38 -0.30 -7.80 -4.99
CA ASP A 38 0.49 -9.04 -5.11
C ASP A 38 1.97 -8.66 -5.36
N HIS A 39 2.82 -8.91 -4.35
CA HIS A 39 4.25 -8.62 -4.38
C HIS A 39 5.00 -9.23 -5.58
N ARG A 40 4.43 -10.26 -6.23
CA ARG A 40 5.02 -10.92 -7.41
C ARG A 40 4.65 -10.25 -8.73
N ARG A 41 3.71 -9.29 -8.73
CA ARG A 41 3.18 -8.64 -9.93
C ARG A 41 3.78 -7.26 -10.15
N GLU A 42 5.09 -7.20 -10.36
CA GLU A 42 5.76 -5.98 -10.80
C GLU A 42 5.15 -5.43 -12.11
N TYR A 43 4.82 -6.32 -13.06
CA TYR A 43 4.08 -6.00 -14.30
C TYR A 43 2.72 -5.30 -14.10
N ALA A 44 2.08 -5.44 -12.92
CA ALA A 44 0.80 -4.77 -12.66
C ALA A 44 0.99 -3.28 -12.32
N ARG A 45 2.15 -2.90 -11.78
CA ARG A 45 2.46 -1.52 -11.38
C ARG A 45 3.36 -0.80 -12.38
N THR A 46 4.08 -1.54 -13.20
CA THR A 46 5.07 -1.00 -14.15
C THR A 46 4.57 -1.07 -15.59
N ASP A 47 4.58 0.07 -16.28
CA ASP A 47 4.38 0.21 -17.71
C ASP A 47 5.70 0.01 -18.44
N TRP A 48 5.95 -1.23 -18.88
CA TRP A 48 7.17 -1.59 -19.59
C TRP A 48 7.22 -1.04 -21.02
N GLU A 49 6.07 -0.71 -21.62
CA GLU A 49 6.03 -0.11 -22.96
C GLU A 49 6.37 1.38 -22.90
N ASN A 50 6.13 2.01 -21.74
CA ASN A 50 6.48 3.41 -21.46
C ASN A 50 7.67 3.52 -20.50
N HIS A 51 8.82 2.95 -20.88
CA HIS A 51 10.10 3.10 -20.17
C HIS A 51 10.14 2.61 -18.71
N GLY A 52 9.20 1.76 -18.29
CA GLY A 52 9.11 1.30 -16.91
C GLY A 52 8.49 2.32 -15.95
N ASN A 53 7.75 3.31 -16.46
CA ASN A 53 7.02 4.26 -15.64
C ASN A 53 5.89 3.56 -14.85
N PRO A 54 5.39 4.14 -13.76
CA PRO A 54 4.19 3.64 -13.09
C PRO A 54 3.00 3.56 -14.05
N LYS A 55 2.20 2.50 -13.96
CA LYS A 55 0.95 2.42 -14.72
C LYS A 55 -0.01 3.52 -14.24
N ARG A 56 -0.69 4.17 -15.18
CA ARG A 56 -1.68 5.21 -14.87
C ARG A 56 -2.76 4.74 -13.89
N GLU A 57 -3.27 3.52 -14.05
CA GLU A 57 -4.28 2.94 -13.14
C GLU A 57 -3.75 2.78 -11.70
N TRP A 58 -2.45 2.55 -11.55
CA TRP A 58 -1.80 2.50 -10.25
C TRP A 58 -1.63 3.91 -9.65
N GLU A 59 -1.26 4.89 -10.45
CA GLU A 59 -1.20 6.29 -10.01
C GLU A 59 -2.57 6.84 -9.64
N GLU A 60 -3.61 6.51 -10.41
CA GLU A 60 -5.00 6.88 -10.13
C GLU A 60 -5.49 6.26 -8.81
N LEU A 61 -5.07 5.02 -8.51
CA LEU A 61 -5.40 4.35 -7.25
C LEU A 61 -4.75 5.02 -6.03
N LEU A 62 -3.53 5.53 -6.19
CA LEU A 62 -2.77 6.21 -5.12
C LEU A 62 -3.09 7.71 -5.02
N SER A 63 -3.74 8.27 -6.03
CA SER A 63 -4.09 9.68 -6.04
C SER A 63 -5.08 9.96 -4.91
N PRO A 64 -4.93 11.08 -4.17
CA PRO A 64 -5.92 11.46 -3.17
C PRO A 64 -7.28 11.54 -3.85
N ALA A 65 -8.26 10.77 -3.35
CA ALA A 65 -9.65 11.02 -3.70
C ALA A 65 -9.99 12.44 -3.24
N ASN A 66 -10.23 13.34 -4.20
CA ASN A 66 -10.68 14.71 -3.91
C ASN A 66 -12.01 14.74 -3.17
#